data_AF-A0A1H8A2C0-F1
#
_entry.id   AF-A0A1H8A2C0-F1
#
_cell.length_a   1.000
_cell.length_b   1.000
_cell.length_c   1.000
_cell.angle_alpha   90.00
_cell.angle_beta   90.00
_cell.angle_gamma   90.00
#
_symmetry.space_group_name_H-M   'P 1'
#
loop_
_entity.id
_entity.type
_entity.pdbx_description
1 polymer ?
#
loop_
_entity_poly.entity_id
_entity_poly.type
_entity_poly.pdbx_seq_one_letter_code
_entity_poly.pdbx_strand_id
1 'polypeptide(L)'
;MPAARTPPPLEPLPARLETLLDALTDRHLADRLERVYRAAARAIDRLGHLNIVKYEPTNVEPDGADLSLWETMAPAIGETLLGVNHLIAVIREQFPGEARAAGTGQGWRPPPASADERLTQEVEALLQASAARLARRVADLGERVRLPEVVSNRWGLMTELQTFRLDFRSRIGDLVYLTAAAFEDVRREEVVPGHTHQVNAAVALRGATMDLRRSLQGRLERAAKTPPEGLPALARQLEDSLGAFSAMPASLTLRTRDKQRVVELRAQLREAGGQPRLEDGALSGWIHPLLEMLEQVAETLTTQLLTAHDRGVWAACGARLEQVSMHLALGSPGAERVLLEALDRAGALSGRSATFDAFLRKHRRASGDGLEDAALRETLELFRERLAALPFH
;
A
#
# COMPACT_ATOMS: atom_id res chain seq x y z
N MET A 1 -18.73 -26.93 18.85
CA MET A 1 -19.01 -25.53 18.41
C MET A 1 -17.69 -24.77 18.46
N PRO A 2 -17.15 -24.25 17.35
CA PRO A 2 -15.93 -23.45 17.42
C PRO A 2 -16.26 -22.12 18.09
N ALA A 3 -15.47 -21.76 19.10
CA ALA A 3 -15.61 -20.54 19.86
C ALA A 3 -15.56 -19.32 18.93
N ALA A 4 -16.56 -18.45 19.04
CA ALA A 4 -16.58 -17.16 18.38
C ALA A 4 -15.33 -16.39 18.81
N ARG A 5 -14.38 -16.24 17.88
CA ARG A 5 -13.23 -15.34 18.08
C ARG A 5 -13.81 -13.96 18.38
N THR A 6 -13.52 -13.46 19.58
CA THR A 6 -13.83 -12.10 19.98
C THR A 6 -13.31 -11.15 18.88
N PRO A 7 -14.16 -10.27 18.32
CA PRO A 7 -13.70 -9.34 17.30
C PRO A 7 -12.54 -8.52 17.89
N PRO A 8 -11.48 -8.25 17.11
CA PRO A 8 -10.38 -7.43 17.59
C PRO A 8 -10.91 -6.08 18.09
N PRO A 9 -10.26 -5.48 19.11
CA PRO A 9 -10.65 -4.18 19.62
C PRO A 9 -10.65 -3.18 18.46
N LEU A 10 -11.70 -2.36 18.42
CA LEU A 10 -11.85 -1.32 17.41
C LEU A 10 -10.67 -0.38 17.48
N GLU A 11 -9.95 -0.22 16.38
CA GLU A 11 -9.04 0.91 16.27
C GLU A 11 -9.84 2.20 16.53
N PRO A 12 -9.35 3.08 17.43
CA PRO A 12 -9.95 4.39 17.63
C PRO A 12 -9.92 5.17 16.32
N LEU A 13 -10.82 6.15 16.18
CA LEU A 13 -10.76 7.04 15.03
C LEU A 13 -9.44 7.82 15.08
N PRO A 14 -8.90 8.25 13.93
CA PRO A 14 -7.75 9.16 13.94
C PRO A 14 -8.04 10.39 14.81
N ALA A 15 -7.10 10.78 15.67
CA ALA A 15 -7.31 11.84 16.67
C ALA A 15 -7.76 13.17 16.05
N ARG A 16 -7.27 13.50 14.84
CA ARG A 16 -7.69 14.70 14.11
C ARG A 16 -9.15 14.62 13.68
N LEU A 17 -9.63 13.44 13.30
CA LEU A 17 -11.03 13.21 12.95
C LEU A 17 -11.94 13.33 14.17
N GLU A 18 -11.51 12.85 15.33
CA GLU A 18 -12.23 13.04 16.60
C GLU A 18 -12.30 14.53 16.99
N THR A 19 -11.17 15.23 16.90
CA THR A 19 -11.10 16.69 17.15
C THR A 19 -12.03 17.47 16.23
N LEU A 20 -12.10 17.08 14.95
CA LEU A 20 -12.99 17.71 13.97
C LEU A 20 -14.46 17.50 14.34
N LEU A 21 -14.85 16.27 14.69
CA LEU A 21 -16.21 15.97 15.14
C LEU A 21 -16.59 16.77 16.39
N ASP A 22 -15.65 16.93 17.33
CA ASP A 22 -15.87 17.70 18.54
C ASP A 22 -16.05 19.20 18.32
N ALA A 23 -15.41 19.73 17.27
CA ALA A 23 -15.51 21.14 16.87
C ALA A 23 -16.80 21.49 16.12
N LEU A 24 -17.61 20.50 15.69
CA LEU A 24 -18.86 20.77 14.97
C LEU A 24 -19.93 21.37 15.88
N THR A 25 -20.52 22.49 15.44
CA THR A 25 -21.61 23.18 16.14
C THR A 25 -22.88 22.32 16.22
N ASP A 26 -23.22 21.62 15.14
CA ASP A 26 -24.34 20.66 15.12
C ASP A 26 -23.90 19.31 15.68
N ARG A 27 -24.23 19.09 16.97
CA ARG A 27 -23.92 17.84 17.66
C ARG A 27 -24.67 16.63 17.11
N HIS A 28 -25.88 16.81 16.60
CA HIS A 28 -26.63 15.70 16.02
C HIS A 28 -26.01 15.24 14.69
N LEU A 29 -25.53 16.17 13.87
CA LEU A 29 -24.74 15.85 12.69
C LEU A 29 -23.42 15.16 13.07
N ALA A 30 -22.71 15.67 14.08
CA ALA A 30 -21.45 15.08 14.56
C ALA A 30 -21.65 13.62 14.98
N ASP A 31 -22.67 13.31 15.78
CA ASP A 31 -22.97 11.95 16.23
C ASP A 31 -23.30 11.00 15.06
N ARG A 32 -24.02 11.49 14.04
CA ARG A 32 -24.32 10.71 12.82
C ARG A 32 -23.07 10.43 12.00
N LEU A 33 -22.20 11.43 11.83
CA LEU A 33 -20.93 11.30 11.13
C LEU A 33 -19.98 10.35 11.86
N GLU A 34 -19.88 10.45 13.18
CA GLU A 34 -19.06 9.57 14.00
C GLU A 34 -19.43 8.10 13.76
N ARG A 35 -20.72 7.77 13.76
CA ARG A 35 -21.20 6.40 13.48
C ARG A 35 -20.77 5.92 12.09
N VAL A 36 -20.87 6.78 11.07
CA VAL A 36 -20.41 6.46 9.71
C VAL A 36 -18.90 6.26 9.68
N TYR A 37 -18.11 7.14 10.32
CA TYR A 37 -16.65 7.03 10.35
C TYR A 37 -16.17 5.80 11.10
N ARG A 38 -16.81 5.43 12.21
CA ARG A 38 -16.50 4.18 12.91
C ARG A 38 -16.84 2.96 12.05
N ALA A 39 -17.96 2.99 11.32
CA ALA A 39 -18.29 1.93 10.36
C ALA A 39 -17.28 1.86 9.21
N ALA A 40 -16.81 3.01 8.73
CA ALA A 40 -15.78 3.11 7.68
C ALA A 40 -14.43 2.57 8.15
N ALA A 41 -13.98 2.94 9.36
CA ALA A 41 -12.77 2.42 9.97
C ALA A 41 -12.82 0.89 10.10
N ARG A 42 -13.93 0.33 10.61
CA ARG A 42 -14.16 -1.12 10.67
C ARG A 42 -14.10 -1.80 9.30
N ALA A 43 -14.71 -1.19 8.29
CA ALA A 43 -14.69 -1.73 6.94
C ALA A 43 -13.27 -1.72 6.37
N ILE A 44 -12.54 -0.61 6.50
CA ILE A 44 -11.14 -0.47 6.08
C ILE A 44 -10.24 -1.49 6.76
N ASP A 45 -10.41 -1.68 8.07
CA ASP A 45 -9.65 -2.63 8.89
C ASP A 45 -9.83 -4.07 8.41
N ARG A 46 -11.09 -4.51 8.26
CA ARG A 46 -11.43 -5.85 7.74
C ARG A 46 -10.90 -6.07 6.32
N LEU A 47 -11.01 -5.05 5.46
CA LEU A 47 -10.45 -5.06 4.11
C LEU A 47 -8.92 -5.11 4.11
N GLY A 48 -8.24 -4.74 5.21
CA GLY A 48 -6.78 -4.82 5.36
C GLY A 48 -6.31 -6.16 5.93
N HIS A 49 -6.97 -6.70 6.96
CA HIS A 49 -6.53 -7.88 7.70
C HIS A 49 -6.77 -9.22 7.02
N LEU A 50 -7.66 -9.29 6.03
CA LEU A 50 -8.01 -10.57 5.45
C LEU A 50 -6.83 -11.14 4.65
N ASN A 51 -6.26 -12.21 5.20
CA ASN A 51 -5.00 -12.78 4.76
C ASN A 51 -5.23 -13.67 3.53
N ILE A 52 -5.21 -13.05 2.34
CA ILE A 52 -5.29 -13.79 1.07
C ILE A 52 -4.09 -14.73 0.90
N VAL A 53 -2.98 -14.46 1.60
CA VAL A 53 -1.73 -15.26 1.55
C VAL A 53 -1.93 -16.68 2.07
N LYS A 54 -2.91 -16.92 2.94
CA LYS A 54 -3.26 -18.29 3.36
C LYS A 54 -3.86 -19.13 2.23
N TYR A 55 -4.36 -18.47 1.20
CA TYR A 55 -4.96 -19.10 0.01
C TYR A 55 -4.00 -19.09 -1.18
N GLU A 56 -2.80 -18.49 -1.03
CA GLU A 56 -1.78 -18.46 -2.08
C GLU A 56 -1.20 -19.87 -2.27
N PRO A 57 -1.23 -20.41 -3.51
CA PRO A 57 -0.48 -21.62 -3.84
C PRO A 57 1.00 -21.39 -3.59
N THR A 58 1.62 -22.29 -2.84
CA THR A 58 3.08 -22.29 -2.64
C THR A 58 3.81 -22.99 -3.79
N ASN A 59 3.08 -23.71 -4.64
CA ASN A 59 3.56 -24.39 -5.84
C ASN A 59 2.58 -24.17 -7.01
N VAL A 60 3.03 -24.45 -8.23
CA VAL A 60 2.16 -24.48 -9.41
C VAL A 60 1.20 -25.67 -9.27
N GLU A 61 -0.10 -25.38 -9.16
CA GLU A 61 -1.13 -26.41 -9.12
C GLU A 61 -1.57 -26.80 -10.54
N PRO A 62 -1.95 -28.06 -10.80
CA PRO A 62 -2.52 -28.46 -12.08
C PRO A 62 -3.85 -27.74 -12.33
N ASP A 63 -4.07 -27.29 -13.56
CA ASP A 63 -5.32 -26.63 -13.97
C ASP A 63 -6.54 -27.53 -13.70
N GLY A 64 -7.48 -27.04 -12.90
CA GLY A 64 -8.72 -27.72 -12.60
C GLY A 64 -9.67 -26.83 -11.81
N ALA A 65 -10.88 -26.60 -12.36
CA ALA A 65 -11.96 -25.94 -11.64
C ALA A 65 -12.48 -26.90 -10.56
N ASP A 66 -11.90 -26.80 -9.36
CA ASP A 66 -12.29 -27.61 -8.23
C ASP A 66 -13.26 -26.81 -7.33
N LEU A 67 -14.40 -27.40 -6.97
CA LEU A 67 -15.34 -26.85 -5.98
C LEU A 67 -14.62 -26.53 -4.66
N SER A 68 -13.53 -27.24 -4.37
CA SER A 68 -12.65 -26.99 -3.22
C SER A 68 -12.07 -25.56 -3.21
N LEU A 69 -11.83 -24.95 -4.37
CA LEU A 69 -11.37 -23.56 -4.50
C LEU A 69 -12.41 -22.58 -3.97
N TRP A 70 -13.68 -22.77 -4.38
CA TRP A 70 -14.78 -21.90 -3.99
C TRP A 70 -15.08 -22.02 -2.50
N GLU A 71 -15.09 -23.24 -1.96
CA GLU A 71 -15.27 -23.49 -0.52
C GLU A 71 -14.18 -22.83 0.31
N THR A 72 -12.93 -22.84 -0.20
CA THR A 72 -11.78 -22.23 0.46
C THR A 72 -11.85 -20.69 0.46
N MET A 73 -12.30 -20.09 -0.65
CA MET A 73 -12.32 -18.63 -0.83
C MET A 73 -13.65 -17.95 -0.42
N ALA A 74 -14.75 -18.69 -0.30
CA ALA A 74 -16.06 -18.14 0.07
C ALA A 74 -16.03 -17.34 1.39
N PRO A 75 -15.32 -17.75 2.46
CA PRO A 75 -15.20 -16.94 3.67
C PRO A 75 -14.55 -15.58 3.40
N ALA A 76 -13.53 -15.55 2.54
CA ALA A 76 -12.81 -14.33 2.19
C ALA A 76 -13.69 -13.32 1.44
N ILE A 77 -14.52 -13.83 0.53
CA ILE A 77 -15.51 -13.04 -0.21
C ILE A 77 -16.60 -12.55 0.74
N GLY A 78 -17.13 -13.43 1.59
CA GLY A 78 -18.18 -13.11 2.56
C GLY A 78 -17.77 -12.02 3.54
N GLU A 79 -16.57 -12.11 4.13
CA GLU A 79 -16.04 -11.09 5.05
C GLU A 79 -15.84 -9.73 4.36
N THR A 80 -15.33 -9.74 3.12
CA THR A 80 -15.17 -8.53 2.30
C THR A 80 -16.52 -7.83 2.10
N LEU A 81 -17.54 -8.59 1.71
CA LEU A 81 -18.88 -8.07 1.49
C LEU A 81 -19.56 -7.59 2.78
N LEU A 82 -19.38 -8.30 3.88
CA LEU A 82 -20.02 -7.99 5.16
C LEU A 82 -19.58 -6.62 5.68
N GLY A 83 -18.28 -6.30 5.62
CA GLY A 83 -17.77 -4.99 6.05
C GLY A 83 -18.34 -3.82 5.24
N VAL A 84 -18.33 -3.94 3.91
CA VAL A 84 -18.84 -2.89 3.01
C VAL A 84 -20.35 -2.73 3.13
N ASN A 85 -21.11 -3.85 3.18
CA ASN A 85 -22.56 -3.80 3.33
C ASN A 85 -22.99 -3.21 4.67
N HIS A 86 -22.25 -3.49 5.76
CA HIS A 86 -22.51 -2.85 7.04
C HIS A 86 -22.34 -1.33 6.96
N LEU A 87 -21.25 -0.83 6.34
CA LEU A 87 -21.06 0.60 6.13
C LEU A 87 -22.20 1.22 5.29
N ILE A 88 -22.59 0.57 4.19
CA ILE A 88 -23.72 1.03 3.35
C ILE A 88 -25.00 1.12 4.18
N ALA A 89 -25.28 0.13 5.02
CA ALA A 89 -26.45 0.12 5.89
C ALA A 89 -26.41 1.28 6.90
N VAL A 90 -25.28 1.51 7.56
CA VAL A 90 -25.09 2.61 8.51
C VAL A 90 -25.29 3.96 7.82
N ILE A 91 -24.73 4.17 6.62
CA ILE A 91 -24.95 5.42 5.86
C ILE A 91 -26.42 5.62 5.56
N ARG A 92 -27.14 4.59 5.10
CA ARG A 92 -28.58 4.69 4.75
C ARG A 92 -29.49 4.88 5.97
N GLU A 93 -29.06 4.39 7.13
CA GLU A 93 -29.77 4.54 8.40
C GLU A 93 -29.57 5.95 8.96
N GLN A 94 -28.31 6.39 9.08
CA GLN A 94 -27.99 7.71 9.64
C GLN A 94 -28.36 8.82 8.67
N PHE A 95 -28.26 8.61 7.36
CA PHE A 95 -28.57 9.57 6.31
C PHE A 95 -29.61 8.95 5.35
N PRO A 96 -30.91 8.98 5.65
CA PRO A 96 -31.89 8.42 4.75
C PRO A 96 -32.00 9.28 3.48
N GLY A 97 -31.82 8.68 2.29
CA GLY A 97 -32.01 9.38 1.02
C GLY A 97 -33.46 9.82 0.78
N GLU A 98 -33.65 10.82 -0.09
CA GLU A 98 -34.95 11.47 -0.37
C GLU A 98 -36.07 10.48 -0.76
N ALA A 99 -35.74 9.37 -1.41
CA ALA A 99 -36.70 8.32 -1.77
C ALA A 99 -37.41 7.66 -0.57
N ARG A 100 -36.82 7.71 0.64
CA ARG A 100 -37.47 7.27 1.88
C ARG A 100 -38.25 8.38 2.58
N ALA A 101 -37.89 9.64 2.37
CA ALA A 101 -38.62 10.81 2.88
C ALA A 101 -39.89 11.11 2.05
N ALA A 102 -39.96 10.62 0.81
CA ALA A 102 -41.07 10.78 -0.12
C ALA A 102 -42.39 10.06 0.28
N GLY A 103 -42.50 9.52 1.50
CA GLY A 103 -43.77 9.12 2.09
C GLY A 103 -44.69 10.31 2.41
N THR A 104 -44.14 11.53 2.42
CA THR A 104 -44.88 12.77 2.70
C THR A 104 -44.42 13.90 1.78
N GLY A 105 -45.02 14.01 0.60
CA GLY A 105 -44.92 15.21 -0.26
C GLY A 105 -43.69 15.27 -1.18
N GLN A 106 -43.90 15.92 -2.33
CA GLN A 106 -42.95 16.09 -3.43
C GLN A 106 -41.56 16.56 -2.98
N GLY A 107 -40.51 16.00 -3.60
CA GLY A 107 -39.07 16.23 -3.39
C GLY A 107 -38.56 17.65 -3.67
N TRP A 108 -39.23 18.66 -3.12
CA TRP A 108 -38.71 20.01 -3.00
C TRP A 108 -37.91 20.11 -1.71
N ARG A 109 -36.59 20.29 -1.83
CA ARG A 109 -35.71 20.65 -0.72
C ARG A 109 -35.58 22.17 -0.67
N PRO A 110 -35.92 22.84 0.45
CA PRO A 110 -35.70 24.27 0.58
C PRO A 110 -34.20 24.60 0.39
N PRO A 111 -33.87 25.75 -0.24
CA PRO A 111 -32.49 26.20 -0.33
C PRO A 111 -31.93 26.39 1.10
N PRO A 112 -30.65 26.06 1.33
CA PRO A 112 -30.05 26.15 2.66
C PRO A 112 -30.10 27.59 3.18
N ALA A 113 -30.54 27.77 4.42
CA ALA A 113 -30.68 29.07 5.06
C ALA A 113 -29.34 29.62 5.58
N SER A 114 -28.30 28.77 5.68
CA SER A 114 -26.96 29.14 6.15
C SER A 114 -25.86 28.37 5.42
N ALA A 115 -24.61 28.82 5.58
CA ALA A 115 -23.44 28.11 5.08
C ALA A 115 -23.28 26.72 5.73
N ASP A 116 -23.54 26.61 7.04
CA ASP A 116 -23.46 25.37 7.80
C ASP A 116 -24.54 24.36 7.33
N GLU A 117 -25.75 24.85 7.06
CA GLU A 117 -26.80 24.02 6.50
C GLU A 117 -26.39 23.54 5.11
N ARG A 118 -25.87 24.41 4.23
CA ARG A 118 -25.38 24.01 2.90
C ARG A 118 -24.31 22.91 2.98
N LEU A 119 -23.30 23.08 3.84
CA LEU A 119 -22.25 22.08 4.04
C LEU A 119 -22.82 20.74 4.52
N THR A 120 -23.79 20.79 5.43
CA THR A 120 -24.51 19.61 5.87
C THR A 120 -25.17 18.92 4.68
N GLN A 121 -25.97 19.64 3.89
CA GLN A 121 -26.66 19.08 2.71
C GLN A 121 -25.67 18.45 1.71
N GLU A 122 -24.51 19.07 1.48
CA GLU A 122 -23.45 18.56 0.61
C GLU A 122 -22.84 17.26 1.13
N VAL A 123 -22.55 17.20 2.43
CA VAL A 123 -22.02 15.99 3.09
C VAL A 123 -23.04 14.85 3.03
N GLU A 124 -24.32 15.12 3.28
CA GLU A 124 -25.38 14.12 3.15
C GLU A 124 -25.47 13.56 1.72
N ALA A 125 -25.45 14.45 0.71
CA ALA A 125 -25.49 14.06 -0.69
C ALA A 125 -24.27 13.21 -1.08
N LEU A 126 -23.08 13.59 -0.63
CA LEU A 126 -21.84 12.84 -0.86
C LEU A 126 -21.90 11.44 -0.22
N LEU A 127 -22.38 11.33 1.02
CA LEU A 127 -22.56 10.05 1.70
C LEU A 127 -23.54 9.14 0.95
N GLN A 128 -24.69 9.67 0.52
CA GLN A 128 -25.66 8.90 -0.26
C GLN A 128 -25.10 8.44 -1.61
N ALA A 129 -24.45 9.34 -2.34
CA ALA A 129 -23.83 9.01 -3.62
C ALA A 129 -22.75 7.93 -3.44
N SER A 130 -21.98 7.99 -2.36
CA SER A 130 -20.94 7.01 -2.04
C SER A 130 -21.55 5.65 -1.68
N ALA A 131 -22.58 5.61 -0.84
CA ALA A 131 -23.29 4.37 -0.51
C ALA A 131 -23.91 3.71 -1.75
N ALA A 132 -24.48 4.50 -2.67
CA ALA A 132 -25.02 3.98 -3.93
C ALA A 132 -23.91 3.41 -4.85
N ARG A 133 -22.76 4.08 -4.94
CA ARG A 133 -21.60 3.59 -5.70
C ARG A 133 -21.03 2.29 -5.10
N LEU A 134 -20.87 2.25 -3.78
CA LEU A 134 -20.40 1.05 -3.08
C LEU A 134 -21.37 -0.12 -3.28
N ALA A 135 -22.68 0.11 -3.20
CA ALA A 135 -23.69 -0.93 -3.45
C ALA A 135 -23.62 -1.48 -4.88
N ARG A 136 -23.42 -0.62 -5.90
CA ARG A 136 -23.20 -1.08 -7.28
C ARG A 136 -21.93 -1.93 -7.40
N ARG A 137 -20.84 -1.50 -6.75
CA ARG A 137 -19.59 -2.27 -6.74
C ARG A 137 -19.70 -3.62 -6.05
N VAL A 138 -20.50 -3.71 -4.99
CA VAL A 138 -20.82 -4.99 -4.32
C VAL A 138 -21.55 -5.92 -5.29
N ALA A 139 -22.52 -5.41 -6.06
CA ALA A 139 -23.20 -6.20 -7.09
C ALA A 139 -22.24 -6.62 -8.21
N ASP A 140 -21.39 -5.72 -8.70
CA ASP A 140 -20.36 -6.02 -9.72
C ASP A 140 -19.44 -7.16 -9.27
N LEU A 141 -18.96 -7.12 -8.01
CA LEU A 141 -18.16 -8.21 -7.44
C LEU A 141 -18.94 -9.53 -7.45
N GLY A 142 -20.20 -9.50 -7.01
CA GLY A 142 -21.08 -10.67 -6.98
C GLY A 142 -21.26 -11.34 -8.35
N GLU A 143 -21.37 -10.55 -9.42
CA GLU A 143 -21.45 -11.07 -10.78
C GLU A 143 -20.10 -11.59 -11.27
N ARG A 144 -18.99 -10.88 -11.01
CA ARG A 144 -17.65 -11.31 -11.45
C ARG A 144 -17.19 -12.61 -10.79
N VAL A 145 -17.44 -12.82 -9.51
CA VAL A 145 -17.06 -14.06 -8.82
C VAL A 145 -17.89 -15.28 -9.25
N ARG A 146 -18.91 -15.09 -10.09
CA ARG A 146 -19.70 -16.16 -10.73
C ARG A 146 -19.22 -16.48 -12.15
N LEU A 147 -18.33 -15.68 -12.72
CA LEU A 147 -17.83 -15.90 -14.08
C LEU A 147 -16.94 -17.16 -14.11
N PRO A 148 -17.19 -18.12 -15.03
CA PRO A 148 -16.44 -19.37 -15.09
C PRO A 148 -14.93 -19.19 -15.24
N GLU A 149 -14.50 -18.19 -16.01
CA GLU A 149 -13.10 -17.83 -16.23
C GLU A 149 -12.37 -17.34 -14.97
N VAL A 150 -13.10 -16.74 -14.02
CA VAL A 150 -12.56 -16.29 -12.74
C VAL A 150 -12.55 -17.45 -11.75
N VAL A 151 -13.60 -18.25 -11.74
CA VAL A 151 -13.79 -19.37 -10.81
C VAL A 151 -12.92 -20.57 -11.14
N SER A 152 -12.60 -20.80 -12.41
CA SER A 152 -11.77 -21.93 -12.82
C SER A 152 -10.29 -21.78 -12.44
N ASN A 153 -9.84 -20.56 -12.14
CA ASN A 153 -8.45 -20.24 -11.83
C ASN A 153 -8.32 -19.55 -10.47
N ARG A 154 -7.63 -20.21 -9.53
CA ARG A 154 -7.38 -19.67 -8.17
C ARG A 154 -6.71 -18.28 -8.19
N TRP A 155 -5.71 -18.09 -9.04
CA TRP A 155 -5.02 -16.80 -9.17
C TRP A 155 -5.94 -15.72 -9.75
N GLY A 156 -6.86 -16.10 -10.66
CA GLY A 156 -7.89 -15.22 -11.21
C GLY A 156 -8.84 -14.71 -10.12
N LEU A 157 -9.45 -15.63 -9.36
CA LEU A 157 -10.36 -15.27 -8.27
C LEU A 157 -9.68 -14.41 -7.18
N MET A 158 -8.45 -14.74 -6.81
CA MET A 158 -7.67 -13.94 -5.86
C MET A 158 -7.33 -12.55 -6.38
N THR A 159 -7.01 -12.43 -7.67
CA THR A 159 -6.71 -11.14 -8.32
C THR A 159 -7.94 -10.24 -8.32
N GLU A 160 -9.11 -10.77 -8.67
CA GLU A 160 -10.37 -10.03 -8.59
C GLU A 160 -10.65 -9.60 -7.15
N LEU A 161 -10.57 -10.53 -6.18
CA LEU A 161 -10.84 -10.21 -4.77
C LEU A 161 -9.89 -9.13 -4.23
N GLN A 162 -8.59 -9.22 -4.51
CA GLN A 162 -7.63 -8.20 -4.09
C GLN A 162 -7.93 -6.83 -4.75
N THR A 163 -8.25 -6.84 -6.04
CA THR A 163 -8.59 -5.62 -6.80
C THR A 163 -9.81 -4.92 -6.22
N PHE A 164 -10.88 -5.67 -5.95
CA PHE A 164 -12.08 -5.10 -5.32
C PHE A 164 -11.81 -4.59 -3.91
N ARG A 165 -11.01 -5.31 -3.11
CA ARG A 165 -10.67 -4.85 -1.76
C ARG A 165 -9.89 -3.54 -1.77
N LEU A 166 -8.93 -3.39 -2.68
CA LEU A 166 -8.20 -2.14 -2.88
C LEU A 166 -9.14 -1.00 -3.34
N ASP A 167 -10.03 -1.27 -4.31
CA ASP A 167 -11.02 -0.29 -4.78
C ASP A 167 -11.98 0.14 -3.65
N PHE A 168 -12.52 -0.81 -2.89
CA PHE A 168 -13.38 -0.50 -1.74
C PHE A 168 -12.65 0.32 -0.69
N ARG A 169 -11.44 -0.08 -0.30
CA ARG A 169 -10.64 0.66 0.68
C ARG A 169 -10.37 2.09 0.22
N SER A 170 -10.01 2.28 -1.05
CA SER A 170 -9.80 3.61 -1.64
C SER A 170 -11.07 4.45 -1.56
N ARG A 171 -12.22 3.92 -2.02
CA ARG A 171 -13.49 4.66 -2.04
C ARG A 171 -14.00 5.01 -0.65
N ILE A 172 -13.83 4.11 0.32
CA ILE A 172 -14.21 4.36 1.72
C ILE A 172 -13.29 5.43 2.32
N GLY A 173 -11.98 5.38 2.03
CA GLY A 173 -11.05 6.43 2.42
C GLY A 173 -11.39 7.79 1.80
N ASP A 174 -11.77 7.82 0.51
CA ASP A 174 -12.22 9.03 -0.18
C ASP A 174 -13.48 9.60 0.47
N LEU A 175 -14.45 8.75 0.85
CA LEU A 175 -15.64 9.17 1.58
C LEU A 175 -15.27 9.88 2.88
N VAL A 176 -14.41 9.27 3.71
CA VAL A 176 -14.00 9.86 4.99
C VAL A 176 -13.27 11.18 4.76
N TYR A 177 -12.30 11.19 3.85
CA TYR A 177 -11.52 12.39 3.54
C TYR A 177 -12.39 13.54 3.03
N LEU A 178 -13.23 13.30 2.02
CA LEU A 178 -14.02 14.36 1.39
C LEU A 178 -15.10 14.92 2.34
N THR A 179 -15.66 14.10 3.22
CA THR A 179 -16.62 14.58 4.22
C THR A 179 -15.93 15.35 5.36
N ALA A 180 -14.74 14.95 5.79
CA ALA A 180 -13.95 15.71 6.77
C ALA A 180 -13.46 17.06 6.18
N ALA A 181 -12.95 17.03 4.94
CA ALA A 181 -12.45 18.21 4.23
C ALA A 181 -13.53 19.26 3.90
N ALA A 182 -14.81 18.91 4.04
CA ALA A 182 -15.91 19.87 3.93
C ALA A 182 -15.96 20.86 5.11
N PHE A 183 -15.40 20.49 6.27
CA PHE A 183 -15.46 21.28 7.49
C PHE A 183 -14.14 21.97 7.85
N GLU A 184 -13.00 21.37 7.51
CA GLU A 184 -11.68 21.91 7.85
C GLU A 184 -10.63 21.49 6.82
N ASP A 185 -9.55 22.26 6.69
CA ASP A 185 -8.37 21.85 5.90
C ASP A 185 -7.65 20.71 6.64
N VAL A 186 -7.76 19.50 6.09
CA VAL A 186 -7.23 18.28 6.67
C VAL A 186 -6.49 17.46 5.62
N ARG A 187 -5.49 16.70 6.06
CA ARG A 187 -4.77 15.76 5.19
C ARG A 187 -5.29 14.34 5.34
N ARG A 188 -5.15 13.53 4.29
CA ARG A 188 -5.56 12.11 4.32
C ARG A 188 -4.88 11.32 5.44
N GLU A 189 -3.61 11.59 5.70
CA GLU A 189 -2.83 10.98 6.79
C GLU A 189 -3.37 11.28 8.20
N GLU A 190 -4.13 12.35 8.34
CA GLU A 190 -4.69 12.80 9.62
C GLU A 190 -6.08 12.23 9.87
N VAL A 191 -6.88 12.00 8.83
CA VAL A 191 -8.32 11.67 8.96
C VAL A 191 -8.72 10.31 8.41
N VAL A 192 -7.99 9.73 7.46
CA VAL A 192 -8.39 8.45 6.85
C VAL A 192 -7.86 7.28 7.69
N PRO A 193 -8.73 6.42 8.26
CA PRO A 193 -8.31 5.27 9.05
C PRO A 193 -7.34 4.37 8.28
N GLY A 194 -6.27 3.93 8.94
CA GLY A 194 -5.27 3.03 8.36
C GLY A 194 -4.46 3.59 7.18
N HIS A 195 -4.57 4.89 6.83
CA HIS A 195 -3.82 5.47 5.71
C HIS A 195 -2.30 5.38 5.93
N THR A 196 -1.83 5.75 7.13
CA THR A 196 -0.41 5.66 7.50
C THR A 196 0.14 4.24 7.40
N HIS A 197 -0.62 3.24 7.85
CA HIS A 197 -0.24 1.84 7.69
C HIS A 197 -0.09 1.44 6.21
N GLN A 198 -1.01 1.90 5.36
CA GLN A 198 -0.97 1.64 3.92
C GLN A 198 0.24 2.30 3.25
N VAL A 199 0.53 3.56 3.58
CA VAL A 199 1.71 4.29 3.09
C VAL A 199 2.99 3.58 3.53
N ASN A 200 3.12 3.24 4.82
CA ASN A 200 4.30 2.55 5.34
C ASN A 200 4.52 1.18 4.69
N ALA A 201 3.45 0.43 4.46
CA ALA A 201 3.56 -0.86 3.79
C ALA A 201 3.98 -0.72 2.31
N ALA A 202 3.51 0.32 1.62
CA ALA A 202 3.93 0.64 0.26
C ALA A 202 5.39 1.12 0.18
N VAL A 203 5.86 1.93 1.14
CA VAL A 203 7.28 2.32 1.27
C VAL A 203 8.15 1.07 1.45
N ALA A 204 7.74 0.17 2.35
CA ALA A 204 8.46 -1.07 2.61
C ALA A 204 8.51 -1.98 1.37
N LEU A 205 7.40 -2.13 0.65
CA LEU A 205 7.36 -2.90 -0.59
C LEU A 205 8.25 -2.28 -1.68
N ARG A 206 8.18 -0.96 -1.89
CA ARG A 206 9.04 -0.27 -2.86
C ARG A 206 10.52 -0.55 -2.58
N GLY A 207 10.95 -0.40 -1.33
CA GLY A 207 12.32 -0.69 -0.92
C GLY A 207 12.71 -2.16 -1.18
N ALA A 208 11.88 -3.11 -0.73
CA ALA A 208 12.13 -4.54 -0.90
C ALA A 208 12.22 -4.97 -2.37
N THR A 209 11.32 -4.44 -3.22
CA THR A 209 11.28 -4.67 -4.66
C THR A 209 12.54 -4.18 -5.35
N MET A 210 13.03 -2.99 -5.00
CA MET A 210 14.25 -2.43 -5.60
C MET A 210 15.53 -3.10 -5.10
N ASP A 211 15.54 -3.55 -3.84
CA ASP A 211 16.62 -4.37 -3.32
C ASP A 211 16.68 -5.75 -4.00
N LEU A 212 15.53 -6.39 -4.23
CA LEU A 212 15.45 -7.62 -4.99
C LEU A 212 15.95 -7.40 -6.42
N ARG A 213 15.46 -6.37 -7.13
CA ARG A 213 15.87 -6.05 -8.50
C ARG A 213 17.40 -5.92 -8.61
N ARG A 214 18.02 -5.13 -7.74
CA ARG A 214 19.48 -4.97 -7.67
C ARG A 214 20.20 -6.31 -7.43
N SER A 215 19.68 -7.11 -6.50
CA SER A 215 20.22 -8.43 -6.14
C SER A 215 20.19 -9.39 -7.35
N LEU A 216 19.10 -9.39 -8.11
CA LEU A 216 18.94 -10.21 -9.31
C LEU A 216 19.83 -9.70 -10.46
N GLN A 217 19.91 -8.38 -10.67
CA GLN A 217 20.77 -7.79 -11.70
C GLN A 217 22.24 -8.15 -11.50
N GLY A 218 22.77 -8.01 -10.28
CA GLY A 218 24.15 -8.43 -9.98
C GLY A 218 24.39 -9.94 -10.15
N ARG A 219 23.35 -10.77 -10.06
CA ARG A 219 23.44 -12.21 -10.38
C ARG A 219 23.44 -12.46 -11.90
N LEU A 220 22.67 -11.71 -12.67
CA LEU A 220 22.68 -11.79 -14.13
C LEU A 220 24.03 -11.34 -14.73
N GLU A 221 24.63 -10.28 -14.18
CA GLU A 221 25.97 -9.84 -14.58
C GLU A 221 27.04 -10.92 -14.31
N ARG A 222 26.87 -11.73 -13.26
CA ARG A 222 27.69 -12.91 -13.00
C ARG A 222 27.38 -14.05 -13.95
N ALA A 223 26.09 -14.30 -14.24
CA ALA A 223 25.66 -15.34 -15.18
C ALA A 223 26.26 -15.14 -16.57
N ALA A 224 26.34 -13.89 -17.05
CA ALA A 224 26.95 -13.56 -18.34
C ALA A 224 28.44 -13.95 -18.46
N LYS A 225 29.13 -14.19 -17.34
CA LYS A 225 30.56 -14.56 -17.30
C LYS A 225 30.76 -16.02 -16.85
N THR A 226 29.68 -16.74 -16.56
CA THR A 226 29.70 -18.08 -15.98
C THR A 226 29.50 -19.12 -17.08
N PRO A 227 30.29 -20.19 -17.14
CA PRO A 227 30.10 -21.25 -18.13
C PRO A 227 28.77 -22.00 -17.92
N PRO A 228 28.22 -22.67 -18.94
CA PRO A 228 26.93 -23.37 -18.90
C PRO A 228 26.73 -24.33 -17.72
N GLU A 229 27.79 -24.98 -17.27
CA GLU A 229 27.80 -25.92 -16.13
C GLU A 229 27.67 -25.22 -14.77
N GLY A 230 28.03 -23.94 -14.69
CA GLY A 230 27.89 -23.11 -13.48
C GLY A 230 26.53 -22.41 -13.37
N LEU A 231 25.76 -22.33 -14.47
CA LEU A 231 24.45 -21.67 -14.50
C LEU A 231 23.39 -22.31 -13.58
N PRO A 232 23.31 -23.66 -13.43
CA PRO A 232 22.39 -24.27 -12.45
C PRO A 232 22.61 -23.80 -11.01
N ALA A 233 23.86 -23.57 -10.60
CA ALA A 233 24.16 -23.05 -9.26
C ALA A 233 23.66 -21.60 -9.09
N LEU A 234 23.78 -20.78 -10.14
CA LEU A 234 23.21 -19.43 -10.15
C LEU A 234 21.67 -19.45 -10.15
N ALA A 235 21.05 -20.40 -10.84
CA ALA A 235 19.59 -20.60 -10.80
C ALA A 235 19.08 -20.84 -9.37
N ARG A 236 19.78 -21.68 -8.58
CA ARG A 236 19.47 -21.90 -7.16
C ARG A 236 19.60 -20.62 -6.34
N GLN A 237 20.69 -19.85 -6.51
CA GLN A 237 20.86 -18.57 -5.82
C GLN A 237 19.79 -17.52 -6.17
N LEU A 238 19.28 -17.54 -7.40
CA LEU A 238 18.17 -16.70 -7.83
C LEU A 238 16.87 -17.17 -7.15
N GLU A 239 16.62 -18.48 -7.11
CA GLU A 239 15.46 -19.07 -6.40
C GLU A 239 15.46 -18.72 -4.91
N ASP A 240 16.61 -18.83 -4.24
CA ASP A 240 16.80 -18.45 -2.84
C ASP A 240 16.47 -16.96 -2.61
N SER A 241 16.87 -16.10 -3.54
CA SER A 241 16.61 -14.65 -3.44
C SER A 241 15.13 -14.33 -3.56
N LEU A 242 14.43 -15.01 -4.47
CA LEU A 242 12.98 -14.89 -4.61
C LEU A 242 12.25 -15.47 -3.39
N GLY A 243 12.74 -16.60 -2.84
CA GLY A 243 12.20 -17.18 -1.61
C GLY A 243 12.35 -16.26 -0.41
N ALA A 244 13.51 -15.64 -0.24
CA ALA A 244 13.76 -14.66 0.81
C ALA A 244 12.84 -13.44 0.67
N PHE A 245 12.65 -12.93 -0.56
CA PHE A 245 11.71 -11.85 -0.83
C PHE A 245 10.27 -12.24 -0.50
N SER A 246 9.80 -13.41 -0.96
CA SER A 246 8.45 -13.90 -0.66
C SER A 246 8.18 -14.02 0.84
N ALA A 247 9.19 -14.34 1.65
CA ALA A 247 9.07 -14.44 3.11
C ALA A 247 9.03 -13.07 3.83
N MET A 248 9.34 -11.95 3.17
CA MET A 248 9.32 -10.63 3.80
C MET A 248 7.89 -10.17 4.09
N PRO A 249 7.62 -9.50 5.23
CA PRO A 249 6.31 -8.90 5.48
C PRO A 249 5.85 -7.91 4.40
N ALA A 250 6.80 -7.20 3.77
CA ALA A 250 6.52 -6.27 2.69
C ALA A 250 5.90 -6.95 1.45
N SER A 251 6.29 -8.19 1.15
CA SER A 251 5.81 -8.94 -0.01
C SER A 251 4.30 -9.23 0.07
N LEU A 252 3.72 -9.22 1.28
CA LEU A 252 2.30 -9.46 1.50
C LEU A 252 1.42 -8.45 0.75
N THR A 253 1.93 -7.23 0.56
CA THR A 253 1.24 -6.14 -0.16
C THR A 253 1.36 -6.20 -1.67
N LEU A 254 2.20 -7.09 -2.21
CA LEU A 254 2.36 -7.27 -3.65
C LEU A 254 1.02 -7.70 -4.28
N ARG A 255 0.77 -7.31 -5.53
CA ARG A 255 -0.45 -7.74 -6.21
C ARG A 255 -0.41 -9.24 -6.48
N THR A 256 -1.55 -9.90 -6.43
CA THR A 256 -1.69 -11.35 -6.63
C THR A 256 -1.07 -11.80 -7.95
N ARG A 257 -1.30 -11.06 -9.04
CA ARG A 257 -0.69 -11.34 -10.35
C ARG A 257 0.84 -11.28 -10.31
N ASP A 258 1.41 -10.31 -9.60
CA ASP A 258 2.86 -10.15 -9.50
C ASP A 258 3.46 -11.24 -8.60
N LYS A 259 2.75 -11.65 -7.53
CA LYS A 259 3.10 -12.81 -6.70
C LYS A 259 3.09 -14.10 -7.51
N GLN A 260 2.07 -14.32 -8.34
CA GLN A 260 1.99 -15.47 -9.24
C GLN A 260 3.25 -15.55 -10.10
N ARG A 261 3.67 -14.43 -10.70
CA ARG A 261 4.87 -14.38 -11.53
C ARG A 261 6.14 -14.74 -10.76
N VAL A 262 6.26 -14.31 -9.50
CA VAL A 262 7.38 -14.69 -8.62
C VAL A 262 7.35 -16.19 -8.34
N VAL A 263 6.17 -16.77 -8.03
CA VAL A 263 6.03 -18.22 -7.75
C VAL A 263 6.36 -19.07 -8.98
N GLU A 264 5.83 -18.72 -10.15
CA GLU A 264 6.12 -19.40 -11.42
C GLU A 264 7.62 -19.40 -11.74
N LEU A 265 8.25 -18.23 -11.63
CA LEU A 265 9.69 -18.11 -11.88
C LEU A 265 10.52 -18.89 -10.85
N ARG A 266 10.10 -18.92 -9.57
CA ARG A 266 10.76 -19.75 -8.56
C ARG A 266 10.71 -21.23 -8.91
N ALA A 267 9.56 -21.73 -9.35
CA ALA A 267 9.42 -23.12 -9.78
C ALA A 267 10.35 -23.41 -10.97
N GLN A 268 10.37 -22.53 -11.97
CA GLN A 268 11.24 -22.65 -13.14
C GLN A 268 12.73 -22.64 -12.77
N LEU A 269 13.16 -21.75 -11.86
CA LEU A 269 14.54 -21.70 -11.39
C LEU A 269 14.93 -22.92 -10.56
N ARG A 270 13.99 -23.47 -9.78
CA ARG A 270 14.20 -24.71 -9.01
C ARG A 270 14.46 -25.89 -9.95
N GLU A 271 13.65 -26.03 -10.99
CA GLU A 271 13.85 -27.06 -12.02
C GLU A 271 15.18 -26.87 -12.75
N ALA A 272 15.49 -25.64 -13.18
CA ALA A 272 16.75 -25.31 -13.83
C ALA A 272 17.97 -25.60 -12.93
N GLY A 273 17.84 -25.35 -11.63
CA GLY A 273 18.86 -25.69 -10.64
C GLY A 273 19.10 -27.19 -10.48
N GLY A 274 18.16 -28.04 -10.90
CA GLY A 274 18.31 -29.50 -10.92
C GLY A 274 19.01 -30.04 -12.17
N GLN A 275 19.18 -29.22 -13.21
CA GLN A 275 19.78 -29.64 -14.48
C GLN A 275 21.33 -29.65 -14.41
N PRO A 276 21.99 -30.50 -15.21
CA PRO A 276 23.46 -30.56 -15.24
C PRO A 276 24.10 -29.37 -15.96
N ARG A 277 23.37 -28.71 -16.88
CA ARG A 277 23.79 -27.53 -17.63
C ARG A 277 22.55 -26.75 -18.07
N LEU A 278 22.70 -25.46 -18.30
CA LEU A 278 21.66 -24.61 -18.89
C LEU A 278 22.17 -23.99 -20.20
N GLU A 279 21.24 -23.61 -21.06
CA GLU A 279 21.56 -22.87 -22.28
C GLU A 279 22.04 -21.44 -21.96
N ASP A 280 22.94 -20.94 -22.81
CA ASP A 280 23.42 -19.57 -22.71
C ASP A 280 22.26 -18.59 -22.83
N GLY A 281 22.18 -17.64 -21.90
CA GLY A 281 21.12 -16.63 -21.88
C GLY A 281 19.77 -17.08 -21.33
N ALA A 282 19.57 -18.36 -20.98
CA ALA A 282 18.32 -18.87 -20.41
C ALA A 282 17.89 -18.09 -19.16
N LEU A 283 18.81 -17.91 -18.21
CA LEU A 283 18.55 -17.13 -16.98
C LEU A 283 18.20 -15.67 -17.28
N SER A 284 18.88 -15.06 -18.25
CA SER A 284 18.59 -13.67 -18.64
C SER A 284 17.17 -13.53 -19.20
N GLY A 285 16.74 -14.48 -20.05
CA GLY A 285 15.40 -14.49 -20.64
C GLY A 285 14.28 -14.65 -19.61
N TRP A 286 14.52 -15.38 -18.51
CA TRP A 286 13.53 -15.58 -17.45
C TRP A 286 13.49 -14.42 -16.45
N ILE A 287 14.66 -13.87 -16.09
CA ILE A 287 14.76 -12.84 -15.04
C ILE A 287 14.43 -11.44 -15.57
N HIS A 288 14.76 -11.08 -16.82
CA HIS A 288 14.47 -9.73 -17.35
C HIS A 288 13.00 -9.30 -17.20
N PRO A 289 12.00 -10.13 -17.59
CA PRO A 289 10.59 -9.78 -17.38
C PRO A 289 10.24 -9.53 -15.90
N LEU A 290 10.90 -10.22 -14.97
CA LEU A 290 10.71 -9.97 -13.54
C LEU A 290 11.32 -8.62 -13.14
N LEU A 291 12.51 -8.26 -13.65
CA LEU A 291 13.12 -6.97 -13.35
C LEU A 291 12.22 -5.81 -13.79
N GLU A 292 11.65 -5.89 -14.99
CA GLU A 292 10.69 -4.91 -15.53
C GLU A 292 9.44 -4.81 -14.64
N MET A 293 8.87 -5.95 -14.25
CA MET A 293 7.73 -5.98 -13.32
C MET A 293 8.06 -5.30 -11.98
N LEU A 294 9.21 -5.59 -11.38
CA LEU A 294 9.62 -4.99 -10.11
C LEU A 294 9.74 -3.45 -10.22
N GLU A 295 10.28 -2.95 -11.33
CA GLU A 295 10.35 -1.51 -11.59
C GLU A 295 8.95 -0.89 -11.75
N GLN A 296 8.07 -1.54 -12.51
CA GLN A 296 6.69 -1.09 -12.67
C GLN A 296 5.92 -1.08 -11.35
N VAL A 297 6.15 -2.06 -10.46
CA VAL A 297 5.56 -2.07 -9.12
C VAL A 297 6.04 -0.86 -8.31
N ALA A 298 7.34 -0.58 -8.29
CA ALA A 298 7.89 0.56 -7.57
C ALA A 298 7.36 1.91 -8.10
N GLU A 299 7.25 2.05 -9.42
CA GLU A 299 6.70 3.24 -10.07
C GLU A 299 5.20 3.42 -9.76
N THR A 300 4.43 2.33 -9.83
CA THR A 300 2.99 2.36 -9.54
C THR A 300 2.73 2.76 -8.09
N LEU A 301 3.47 2.21 -7.13
CA LEU A 301 3.36 2.61 -5.72
C LEU A 301 3.70 4.08 -5.53
N THR A 302 4.75 4.55 -6.20
CA THR A 302 5.21 5.93 -6.10
C THR A 302 4.15 6.90 -6.60
N THR A 303 3.65 6.67 -7.80
CA THR A 303 2.69 7.55 -8.47
C THR A 303 1.30 7.54 -7.83
N GLN A 304 0.81 6.36 -7.42
CA GLN A 304 -0.56 6.21 -6.94
C GLN A 304 -0.75 6.54 -5.45
N LEU A 305 0.30 6.37 -4.63
CA LEU A 305 0.17 6.44 -3.17
C LEU A 305 1.26 7.27 -2.49
N LEU A 306 2.52 7.18 -2.94
CA LEU A 306 3.64 7.74 -2.18
C LEU A 306 4.02 9.17 -2.58
N THR A 307 3.39 9.79 -3.59
CA THR A 307 3.72 11.15 -4.06
C THR A 307 3.75 12.18 -2.93
N ALA A 308 2.70 12.25 -2.11
CA ALA A 308 2.62 13.21 -1.01
C ALA A 308 3.63 12.89 0.11
N HIS A 309 3.72 11.61 0.47
CA HIS A 309 4.68 11.09 1.45
C HIS A 309 6.12 11.45 1.06
N ASP A 310 6.52 11.13 -0.17
CA ASP A 310 7.89 11.31 -0.64
C ASP A 310 8.27 12.79 -0.67
N ARG A 311 7.35 13.67 -1.09
CA ARG A 311 7.57 15.13 -1.02
C ARG A 311 7.74 15.60 0.42
N GLY A 312 6.94 15.06 1.35
CA GLY A 312 7.06 15.35 2.77
C GLY A 312 8.39 14.89 3.37
N VAL A 313 8.84 13.67 3.03
CA VAL A 313 10.15 13.15 3.45
C VAL A 313 11.28 13.97 2.84
N TRP A 314 11.20 14.32 1.55
CA TRP A 314 12.18 15.15 0.86
C TRP A 314 12.34 16.52 1.52
N ALA A 315 11.23 17.23 1.75
CA ALA A 315 11.24 18.54 2.40
C ALA A 315 11.83 18.46 3.81
N ALA A 316 11.46 17.42 4.57
CA ALA A 316 11.98 17.23 5.92
C ALA A 316 13.48 16.87 5.93
N CYS A 317 13.97 16.10 4.96
CA CYS A 317 15.40 15.85 4.79
C CYS A 317 16.14 17.16 4.47
N GLY A 318 15.61 17.98 3.55
CA GLY A 318 16.17 19.30 3.24
C GLY A 318 16.29 20.19 4.49
N ALA A 319 15.22 20.30 5.29
CA ALA A 319 15.25 21.05 6.54
C ALA A 319 16.29 20.53 7.55
N ARG A 320 16.48 19.20 7.63
CA ARG A 320 17.53 18.60 8.48
C ARG A 320 18.93 18.91 7.96
N LEU A 321 19.17 18.91 6.64
CA LEU A 321 20.49 19.25 6.07
C LEU A 321 20.87 20.71 6.32
N GLU A 322 19.89 21.62 6.33
CA GLU A 322 20.11 23.00 6.77
C GLU A 322 20.49 23.08 8.25
N GLN A 323 19.86 22.26 9.11
CA GLN A 323 20.24 22.16 10.53
C GLN A 323 21.66 21.60 10.71
N VAL A 324 22.08 20.62 9.89
CA VAL A 324 23.48 20.13 9.90
C VAL A 324 24.44 21.27 9.58
N SER A 325 24.14 22.06 8.54
CA SER A 325 24.97 23.21 8.15
C SER A 325 25.11 24.23 9.27
N MET A 326 24.01 24.51 9.97
CA MET A 326 24.01 25.40 11.12
C MET A 326 24.89 24.85 12.27
N HIS A 327 24.79 23.56 12.59
CA HIS A 327 25.63 22.94 13.62
C HIS A 327 27.12 22.98 13.24
N LEU A 328 27.46 22.72 11.97
CA LEU A 328 28.84 22.81 11.47
C LEU A 328 29.37 24.25 11.52
N ALA A 329 28.56 25.24 11.17
CA ALA A 329 28.93 26.65 11.26
C ALA A 329 29.19 27.11 12.69
N LEU A 330 28.45 26.55 13.66
CA LEU A 330 28.60 26.81 15.09
C LEU A 330 29.68 25.94 15.77
N GLY A 331 30.34 25.03 15.05
CA GLY A 331 31.30 24.08 15.62
C GLY A 331 30.67 23.13 16.65
N SER A 332 29.36 22.88 16.55
CA SER A 332 28.61 22.09 17.52
C SER A 332 28.68 20.59 17.19
N PRO A 333 28.87 19.71 18.19
CA PRO A 333 28.90 18.25 17.99
C PRO A 333 27.56 17.66 17.52
N GLY A 334 26.47 18.44 17.55
CA GLY A 334 25.16 18.02 17.06
C GLY A 334 25.07 17.75 15.55
N ALA A 335 26.05 18.16 14.75
CA ALA A 335 26.02 18.03 13.27
C ALA A 335 25.89 16.56 12.83
N GLU A 336 26.70 15.67 13.41
CA GLU A 336 26.69 14.24 13.07
C GLU A 336 25.34 13.59 13.39
N ARG A 337 24.80 13.84 14.60
CA ARG A 337 23.49 13.32 15.00
C ARG A 337 22.39 13.74 14.02
N VAL A 338 22.34 15.03 13.68
CA VAL A 338 21.30 15.55 12.76
C VAL A 338 21.47 14.97 11.35
N LEU A 339 22.71 14.76 10.89
CA LEU A 339 22.98 14.12 9.61
C LEU A 339 22.53 12.65 9.58
N LEU A 340 22.81 11.91 10.64
CA LEU A 340 22.36 10.52 10.78
C LEU A 340 20.82 10.43 10.84
N GLU A 341 20.14 11.33 11.55
CA GLU A 341 18.68 11.43 11.54
C GLU A 341 18.13 11.73 10.13
N ALA A 342 18.80 12.59 9.37
CA ALA A 342 18.43 12.87 7.98
C ALA A 342 18.60 11.64 7.07
N LEU A 343 19.71 10.89 7.25
CA LEU A 343 19.98 9.67 6.49
C LEU A 343 18.99 8.54 6.80
N ASP A 344 18.64 8.36 8.07
CA ASP A 344 17.64 7.38 8.50
C ASP A 344 16.28 7.71 7.89
N ARG A 345 15.86 8.99 7.99
CA ARG A 345 14.61 9.47 7.41
C ARG A 345 14.57 9.34 5.88
N ALA A 346 15.69 9.63 5.21
CA ALA A 346 15.82 9.45 3.77
C ALA A 346 15.72 7.97 3.33
N GLY A 347 15.90 7.02 4.25
CA GLY A 347 15.62 5.61 4.01
C GLY A 347 14.20 5.35 3.49
N ALA A 348 13.22 6.18 3.85
CA ALA A 348 11.86 6.09 3.35
C ALA A 348 11.72 6.43 1.85
N LEU A 349 12.73 7.09 1.25
CA LEU A 349 12.82 7.36 -0.19
C LEU A 349 13.53 6.25 -0.97
N SER A 350 13.90 5.13 -0.31
CA SER A 350 14.56 4.01 -0.98
C SER A 350 13.74 3.50 -2.16
N GLY A 351 14.42 3.23 -3.26
CA GLY A 351 13.83 2.76 -4.51
C GLY A 351 13.38 3.88 -5.46
N ARG A 352 13.60 5.16 -5.11
CA ARG A 352 13.31 6.30 -6.01
C ARG A 352 14.39 6.54 -7.06
N SER A 353 15.63 6.19 -6.75
CA SER A 353 16.77 6.32 -7.66
C SER A 353 17.88 5.36 -7.24
N ALA A 354 18.43 4.62 -8.19
CA ALA A 354 19.52 3.67 -7.93
C ALA A 354 20.78 4.35 -7.36
N THR A 355 21.07 5.58 -7.79
CA THR A 355 22.21 6.37 -7.31
C THR A 355 22.00 6.85 -5.88
N PHE A 356 20.77 7.29 -5.54
CA PHE A 356 20.40 7.66 -4.18
C PHE A 356 20.46 6.45 -3.23
N ASP A 357 19.94 5.30 -3.66
CA ASP A 357 20.00 4.08 -2.86
C ASP A 357 21.45 3.60 -2.63
N ALA A 358 22.33 3.78 -3.63
CA ALA A 358 23.75 3.47 -3.46
C ALA A 358 24.41 4.37 -2.42
N PHE A 359 24.09 5.66 -2.43
CA PHE A 359 24.50 6.62 -1.41
C PHE A 359 24.00 6.20 -0.01
N LEU A 360 22.70 5.95 0.17
CA LEU A 360 22.14 5.55 1.47
C LEU A 360 22.80 4.29 2.02
N ARG A 361 23.06 3.28 1.18
CA ARG A 361 23.71 2.03 1.61
C ARG A 361 25.16 2.22 2.05
N LYS A 362 25.91 3.09 1.36
CA LYS A 362 27.30 3.42 1.72
C LYS A 362 27.33 4.04 3.11
N HIS A 363 26.45 5.02 3.37
CA HIS A 363 26.47 5.80 4.61
C HIS A 363 25.76 5.12 5.80
N ARG A 364 24.83 4.19 5.57
CA ARG A 364 24.25 3.35 6.65
C ARG A 364 25.29 2.43 7.31
N ARG A 365 26.33 2.02 6.57
CA ARG A 365 27.41 1.14 7.08
C ARG A 365 28.50 1.92 7.83
N ALA A 366 28.59 3.23 7.62
CA ALA A 366 29.63 4.09 8.18
C ALA A 366 29.29 4.65 9.57
N SER A 367 28.04 4.52 10.04
CA SER A 367 27.52 5.12 11.29
C SER A 367 28.10 4.55 12.60
N GLY A 368 29.16 3.73 12.55
CA GLY A 368 29.78 3.09 13.71
C GLY A 368 31.09 3.73 14.18
N ASP A 369 31.82 4.38 13.27
CA ASP A 369 33.04 5.14 13.57
C ASP A 369 32.72 6.61 13.36
N GLY A 370 32.70 7.40 14.43
CA GLY A 370 32.29 8.81 14.37
C GLY A 370 32.92 9.57 13.20
N LEU A 371 32.11 10.33 12.47
CA LEU A 371 32.57 11.02 11.27
C LEU A 371 33.42 12.25 11.63
N GLU A 372 34.64 12.33 11.10
CA GLU A 372 35.45 13.54 11.20
C GLU A 372 34.78 14.74 10.51
N ASP A 373 35.10 15.94 10.97
CA ASP A 373 34.48 17.20 10.54
C ASP A 373 34.56 17.46 9.03
N ALA A 374 35.64 16.99 8.38
CA ALA A 374 35.80 17.05 6.93
C ALA A 374 34.89 16.04 6.20
N ALA A 375 34.81 14.80 6.71
CA ALA A 375 33.95 13.76 6.18
C ALA A 375 32.45 14.09 6.35
N LEU A 376 32.08 14.79 7.43
CA LEU A 376 30.73 15.33 7.65
C LEU A 376 30.34 16.34 6.56
N ARG A 377 31.23 17.30 6.25
CA ARG A 377 30.99 18.30 5.19
C ARG A 377 30.87 17.65 3.81
N GLU A 378 31.76 16.71 3.49
CA GLU A 378 31.68 15.97 2.21
C GLU A 378 30.37 15.17 2.11
N THR A 379 29.99 14.47 3.18
CA THR A 379 28.75 13.68 3.20
C THR A 379 27.52 14.58 3.07
N LEU A 380 27.51 15.75 3.72
CA LEU A 380 26.43 16.72 3.61
C LEU A 380 26.25 17.22 2.17
N GLU A 381 27.33 17.63 1.50
CA GLU A 381 27.27 18.13 0.13
C GLU A 381 26.83 17.03 -0.85
N LEU A 382 27.36 15.82 -0.70
CA LEU A 382 26.92 14.68 -1.50
C LEU A 382 25.45 14.34 -1.24
N PHE A 383 24.98 14.43 0.01
CA PHE A 383 23.57 14.20 0.33
C PHE A 383 22.68 15.25 -0.35
N ARG A 384 23.05 16.53 -0.30
CA ARG A 384 22.30 17.60 -1.00
C ARG A 384 22.20 17.34 -2.50
N GLU A 385 23.32 17.02 -3.15
CA GLU A 385 23.35 16.68 -4.58
C GLU A 385 22.40 15.51 -4.89
N ARG A 386 22.52 14.42 -4.14
CA ARG A 386 21.74 13.20 -4.36
C ARG A 386 20.26 13.38 -4.05
N LEU A 387 19.91 14.17 -3.03
CA LEU A 387 18.54 14.49 -2.67
C LEU A 387 17.87 15.41 -3.71
N ALA A 388 18.62 16.38 -4.24
CA ALA A 388 18.14 17.28 -5.29
C ALA A 388 17.92 16.57 -6.63
N ALA A 389 18.71 15.53 -6.93
CA ALA A 389 18.61 14.74 -8.15
C ALA A 389 17.45 13.72 -8.17
N LEU A 390 16.63 13.65 -7.10
CA LEU A 390 15.52 12.71 -7.04
C LEU A 390 14.37 13.10 -8.00
N PRO A 391 13.77 12.13 -8.72
CA PRO A 391 12.78 12.42 -9.76
C PRO A 391 11.38 12.66 -9.18
N PHE A 392 11.04 13.89 -8.82
CA PHE A 392 9.67 14.29 -8.45
C PHE A 392 8.91 14.79 -9.68
N HIS A 393 8.36 13.86 -10.46
CA HIS A 393 7.42 14.17 -11.54
C HIS A 393 5.99 14.22 -11.01
#